data_AF-A0A2Z6PHA1-F1
#
_entry.id   AF-A0A2Z6PHA1-F1
#
_cell.length_a   1.000
_cell.length_b   1.000
_cell.length_c   1.000
_cell.angle_alpha   90.00
_cell.angle_beta   90.00
_cell.angle_gamma   90.00
#
_symmetry.space_group_name_H-M   'P 1'
#
loop_
_entity.id
_entity.type
_entity.pdbx_description
1 polymer ?
#
loop_
_entity_poly.entity_id
_entity_poly.type
_entity_poly.pdbx_seq_one_letter_code
_entity_poly.pdbx_strand_id
1 'polypeptide(L)'
;MQGSAGEPHRAPSLTLASSRLATNMQKACSVLATVRFKRFADSSSLSKLEDLRKVAMDRHIQGAMLSYFLSARQELEAIDARNKMKAADESLGSLEKEYAACRAKLEREIKDMKANKEEEVKKAMEAKENNWAKERKTHVDELTTLREKAKTLEEQLASVTKERDEAISQRGELTKEVDALSAKVGSLELDLGTQYDDGFRYAVEQMKVIFPEVEPAKLDELDALNQIVDGKLVPYTLPGYT
;
A
#
# COMPACT_ATOMS: atom_id res chain seq x y z
N MET A 1 82.47 -69.18 39.52
CA MET A 1 83.18 -70.16 38.68
C MET A 1 83.63 -69.45 37.42
N GLN A 2 84.96 -69.34 37.27
CA GLN A 2 85.73 -69.79 36.09
C GLN A 2 85.35 -69.01 34.83
N GLY A 3 86.15 -68.01 34.44
CA GLY A 3 87.46 -68.19 33.81
C GLY A 3 87.27 -67.77 32.35
N SER A 4 88.00 -66.82 31.79
CA SER A 4 89.31 -67.14 31.23
C SER A 4 90.04 -65.85 30.88
N ALA A 5 91.31 -65.80 31.27
CA ALA A 5 92.27 -64.80 30.88
C ALA A 5 92.67 -64.97 29.41
N GLY A 6 92.91 -63.85 28.72
CA GLY A 6 93.52 -63.80 27.40
C GLY A 6 94.45 -62.60 27.32
N GLU A 7 95.74 -62.90 27.34
CA GLU A 7 96.90 -62.01 27.34
C GLU A 7 97.08 -61.18 26.04
N PRO A 8 97.94 -60.14 26.08
CA PRO A 8 97.99 -59.05 25.11
C PRO A 8 98.88 -59.38 23.91
N HIS A 9 98.29 -59.43 22.71
CA HIS A 9 99.05 -59.47 21.47
C HIS A 9 99.36 -58.06 20.95
N ARG A 10 100.61 -57.66 21.21
CA ARG A 10 101.38 -56.58 20.57
C ARG A 10 101.04 -56.47 19.08
N ALA A 11 100.22 -55.48 18.71
CA ALA A 11 100.00 -55.12 17.32
C ALA A 11 101.30 -54.50 16.75
N PRO A 12 101.80 -54.97 15.59
CA PRO A 12 102.98 -54.41 14.96
C PRO A 12 102.72 -52.97 14.50
N SER A 13 103.73 -52.13 14.70
CA SER A 13 103.73 -50.69 14.41
C SER A 13 103.28 -50.38 12.98
N LEU A 14 102.10 -49.74 12.86
CA LEU A 14 101.51 -49.19 11.63
C LEU A 14 102.36 -48.13 10.90
N THR A 15 103.52 -47.75 11.46
CA THR A 15 104.39 -46.71 10.91
C THR A 15 105.21 -47.15 9.70
N LEU A 16 105.54 -48.44 9.54
CA LEU A 16 106.44 -48.89 8.47
C LEU A 16 105.72 -49.23 7.14
N ALA A 17 104.44 -49.61 7.20
CA ALA A 17 103.62 -49.86 6.01
C ALA A 17 103.07 -48.55 5.38
N SER A 18 102.75 -47.55 6.21
CA SER A 18 102.26 -46.24 5.77
C SER A 18 103.34 -45.43 5.05
N SER A 19 104.61 -45.51 5.49
CA SER A 19 105.70 -44.80 4.81
C SER A 19 105.95 -45.34 3.39
N ARG A 20 105.88 -46.67 3.19
CA ARG A 20 106.06 -47.29 1.86
C ARG A 20 104.94 -46.92 0.88
N LEU A 21 103.69 -46.81 1.34
CA LEU A 21 102.57 -46.40 0.50
C LEU A 21 102.68 -44.92 0.08
N ALA A 22 103.06 -44.04 1.02
CA ALA A 22 103.30 -42.63 0.74
C ALA A 22 104.48 -42.42 -0.23
N THR A 23 105.58 -43.16 -0.07
CA THR A 23 106.72 -43.05 -0.99
C THR A 23 106.37 -43.56 -2.40
N ASN A 24 105.55 -44.60 -2.51
CA ASN A 24 105.12 -45.14 -3.79
C ASN A 24 104.10 -44.23 -4.50
N MET A 25 103.17 -43.59 -3.78
CA MET A 25 102.30 -42.57 -4.36
C MET A 25 103.08 -41.33 -4.80
N GLN A 26 104.09 -40.91 -4.06
CA GLN A 26 104.92 -39.76 -4.45
C GLN A 26 105.81 -40.06 -5.66
N LYS A 27 106.31 -41.30 -5.79
CA LYS A 27 106.98 -41.78 -7.00
C LYS A 27 106.02 -41.91 -8.18
N ALA A 28 104.80 -42.41 -7.97
CA ALA A 28 103.78 -42.50 -9.02
C ALA A 28 103.34 -41.12 -9.52
N CYS A 29 103.13 -40.15 -8.62
CA CYS A 29 102.85 -38.76 -8.97
C CYS A 29 104.03 -38.08 -9.68
N SER A 30 105.27 -38.35 -9.26
CA SER A 30 106.48 -37.85 -9.93
C SER A 30 106.63 -38.41 -11.36
N VAL A 31 106.41 -39.71 -11.55
CA VAL A 31 106.47 -40.36 -12.86
C VAL A 31 105.32 -39.91 -13.76
N LEU A 32 104.10 -39.78 -13.23
CA LEU A 32 102.97 -39.22 -13.99
C LEU A 32 103.21 -37.75 -14.38
N ALA A 33 103.81 -36.95 -13.49
CA ALA A 33 104.18 -35.57 -13.80
C ALA A 33 105.28 -35.50 -14.88
N THR A 34 106.31 -36.34 -14.81
CA THR A 34 107.39 -36.35 -15.81
C THR A 34 106.96 -36.95 -17.15
N VAL A 35 106.14 -38.00 -17.17
CA VAL A 35 105.61 -38.58 -18.42
C VAL A 35 104.62 -37.63 -19.09
N ARG A 36 103.82 -36.89 -18.33
CA ARG A 36 102.90 -35.88 -18.88
C ARG A 36 103.64 -34.65 -19.38
N PHE A 37 104.72 -34.22 -18.72
CA PHE A 37 105.56 -33.12 -19.21
C PHE A 37 106.39 -33.49 -20.45
N LYS A 38 106.84 -34.74 -20.58
CA LYS A 38 107.66 -35.16 -21.74
C LYS A 38 106.86 -35.27 -23.05
N ARG A 39 105.53 -35.46 -22.97
CA ARG A 39 104.62 -35.34 -24.15
C ARG A 39 104.39 -33.91 -24.64
N PHE A 40 104.83 -32.89 -23.90
CA PHE A 40 104.76 -31.49 -24.33
C PHE A 40 106.08 -30.96 -24.91
N ALA A 41 107.15 -31.78 -24.95
CA ALA A 41 108.46 -31.37 -25.45
C ALA A 41 108.73 -31.79 -26.92
N ASP A 42 107.70 -32.20 -27.67
CA ASP A 42 107.78 -32.39 -29.13
C ASP A 42 107.47 -31.05 -29.84
N SER A 43 108.53 -30.40 -30.34
CA SER A 43 108.53 -29.08 -30.98
C SER A 43 107.83 -28.99 -32.34
N SER A 44 107.17 -30.07 -32.81
CA SER A 44 106.38 -30.10 -34.06
C SER A 44 104.88 -29.81 -33.88
N SER A 45 104.44 -29.47 -32.65
CA SER A 45 103.02 -29.22 -32.29
C SER A 45 102.66 -27.74 -32.06
N LEU A 46 103.64 -26.83 -32.17
CA LEU A 46 103.49 -25.40 -31.90
C LEU A 46 102.55 -24.65 -32.86
N SER A 47 102.49 -25.04 -34.14
CA SER A 47 101.56 -24.42 -35.11
C SER A 47 100.08 -24.69 -34.77
N LYS A 48 99.76 -25.89 -34.28
CA LYS A 48 98.40 -26.26 -33.81
C LYS A 48 97.99 -25.52 -32.54
N LEU A 49 98.94 -25.06 -31.73
CA LEU A 49 98.67 -24.29 -30.51
C LEU A 49 98.24 -22.85 -30.84
N GLU A 50 98.87 -22.22 -31.83
CA GLU A 50 98.52 -20.89 -32.34
C GLU A 50 97.10 -20.90 -32.94
N ASP A 51 96.78 -21.92 -33.74
CA ASP A 51 95.45 -22.12 -34.32
C ASP A 51 94.39 -22.36 -33.23
N LEU A 52 94.70 -23.16 -32.20
CA LEU A 52 93.80 -23.40 -31.08
C LEU A 52 93.54 -22.11 -30.27
N ARG A 53 94.57 -21.28 -30.05
CA ARG A 53 94.44 -19.98 -29.38
C ARG A 53 93.51 -19.05 -30.16
N LYS A 54 93.65 -19.00 -31.50
CA LYS A 54 92.80 -18.19 -32.37
C LYS A 54 91.34 -18.64 -32.31
N VAL A 55 91.08 -19.95 -32.38
CA VAL A 55 89.71 -20.51 -32.24
C VAL A 55 89.14 -20.26 -30.84
N ALA A 56 89.95 -20.35 -29.79
CA ALA A 56 89.53 -20.04 -28.43
C ALA A 56 89.15 -18.56 -28.26
N MET A 57 89.94 -17.65 -28.83
CA MET A 57 89.63 -16.22 -28.83
C MET A 57 88.37 -15.90 -29.65
N ASP A 58 88.21 -16.49 -30.83
CA ASP A 58 87.00 -16.32 -31.66
C ASP A 58 85.73 -16.79 -30.91
N ARG A 59 85.77 -17.97 -30.29
CA ARG A 59 84.65 -18.45 -29.44
C ARG A 59 84.38 -17.55 -28.24
N HIS A 60 85.43 -17.00 -27.61
CA HIS A 60 85.27 -16.07 -26.50
C HIS A 60 84.62 -14.76 -26.98
N ILE A 61 85.03 -14.22 -28.12
CA ILE A 61 84.44 -13.02 -28.73
C ILE A 61 82.97 -13.28 -29.08
N GLN A 62 82.67 -14.41 -29.72
CA GLN A 62 81.29 -14.82 -30.03
C GLN A 62 80.44 -14.97 -28.76
N GLY A 63 80.97 -15.61 -27.72
CA GLY A 63 80.32 -15.74 -26.43
C GLY A 63 80.01 -14.38 -25.79
N ALA A 64 80.99 -13.48 -25.78
CA ALA A 64 80.82 -12.12 -25.25
C ALA A 64 79.78 -11.31 -26.02
N MET A 65 79.77 -11.38 -27.36
CA MET A 65 78.75 -10.73 -28.19
C MET A 65 77.35 -11.29 -27.92
N LEU A 66 77.20 -12.61 -27.82
CA LEU A 66 75.91 -13.24 -27.52
C LEU A 66 75.39 -12.84 -26.15
N SER A 67 76.25 -12.85 -25.12
CA SER A 67 75.90 -12.36 -23.78
C SER A 67 75.43 -10.90 -23.81
N TYR A 68 76.12 -10.02 -24.54
CA TYR A 68 75.72 -8.63 -24.71
C TYR A 68 74.31 -8.50 -25.33
N PHE A 69 74.04 -9.18 -26.44
CA PHE A 69 72.72 -9.11 -27.09
C PHE A 69 71.59 -9.65 -26.21
N LEU A 70 71.85 -10.75 -25.48
CA LEU A 70 70.89 -11.31 -24.53
C LEU A 70 70.61 -10.34 -23.38
N SER A 71 71.65 -9.73 -22.81
CA SER A 71 71.51 -8.73 -21.74
C SER A 71 70.76 -7.48 -22.22
N ALA A 72 71.09 -6.94 -23.39
CA ALA A 72 70.42 -5.76 -23.95
C ALA A 72 68.93 -6.02 -24.22
N ARG A 73 68.57 -7.22 -24.70
CA ARG A 73 67.16 -7.62 -24.87
C ARG A 73 66.43 -7.69 -23.53
N GLN A 74 67.03 -8.34 -22.52
CA GLN A 74 66.44 -8.43 -21.18
C GLN A 74 66.25 -7.04 -20.54
N GLU A 75 67.21 -6.14 -20.72
CA GLU A 75 67.10 -4.77 -20.23
C GLU A 75 65.96 -4.02 -20.91
N LEU A 76 65.81 -4.16 -22.24
CA LEU A 76 64.70 -3.54 -22.98
C LEU A 76 63.34 -4.07 -22.54
N GLU A 77 63.21 -5.39 -22.36
CA GLU A 77 61.99 -6.03 -21.84
C GLU A 77 61.68 -5.53 -20.41
N ALA A 78 62.69 -5.35 -19.57
CA ALA A 78 62.53 -4.80 -18.23
C ALA A 78 62.10 -3.32 -18.23
N ILE A 79 62.62 -2.51 -19.15
CA ILE A 79 62.22 -1.10 -19.33
C ILE A 79 60.77 -1.02 -19.80
N ASP A 80 60.38 -1.82 -20.81
CA ASP A 80 59.00 -1.87 -21.30
C ASP A 80 58.03 -2.31 -20.21
N ALA A 81 58.36 -3.36 -19.46
CA ALA A 81 57.57 -3.81 -18.32
C ALA A 81 57.43 -2.71 -17.25
N ARG A 82 58.51 -2.00 -16.92
CA ARG A 82 58.48 -0.88 -15.97
C ARG A 82 57.61 0.28 -16.46
N ASN A 83 57.67 0.60 -17.75
CA ASN A 83 56.86 1.67 -18.33
C ASN A 83 55.37 1.30 -18.34
N LYS A 84 55.04 0.05 -18.71
CA LYS A 84 53.67 -0.49 -18.63
C LYS A 84 53.15 -0.46 -17.19
N MET A 85 53.98 -0.85 -16.22
CA MET A 85 53.64 -0.80 -14.79
C MET A 85 53.34 0.63 -14.35
N LYS A 86 54.17 1.62 -14.71
CA LYS A 86 53.92 3.04 -14.40
C LYS A 86 52.61 3.55 -14.99
N ALA A 87 52.33 3.23 -16.26
CA ALA A 87 51.09 3.62 -16.91
C ALA A 87 49.86 2.98 -16.24
N ALA A 88 49.97 1.73 -15.79
CA ALA A 88 48.93 1.05 -15.03
C ALA A 88 48.71 1.69 -13.65
N ASP A 89 49.78 2.05 -12.94
CA ASP A 89 49.70 2.73 -11.63
C ASP A 89 49.04 4.11 -11.75
N GLU A 90 49.41 4.90 -12.77
CA GLU A 90 48.79 6.20 -13.05
C GLU A 90 47.30 6.06 -13.38
N SER A 91 46.96 5.07 -14.21
CA SER A 91 45.57 4.77 -14.57
C SER A 91 44.76 4.34 -13.35
N LEU A 92 45.30 3.46 -12.51
CA LEU A 92 44.68 3.04 -11.26
C LEU A 92 44.45 4.23 -10.33
N GLY A 93 45.45 5.11 -10.17
CA GLY A 93 45.32 6.32 -9.37
C GLY A 93 44.25 7.30 -9.90
N SER A 94 44.09 7.42 -11.22
CA SER A 94 42.99 8.20 -11.81
C SER A 94 41.62 7.58 -11.52
N LEU A 95 41.49 6.26 -11.68
CA LEU A 95 40.25 5.52 -11.45
C LEU A 95 39.83 5.59 -9.97
N GLU A 96 40.77 5.50 -9.03
CA GLU A 96 40.50 5.64 -7.60
C GLU A 96 39.97 7.04 -7.26
N LYS A 97 40.51 8.10 -7.87
CA LYS A 97 40.02 9.47 -7.69
C LYS A 97 38.60 9.64 -8.24
N GLU A 98 38.32 9.10 -9.43
CA GLU A 98 36.98 9.13 -10.02
C GLU A 98 35.97 8.34 -9.18
N TYR A 99 36.36 7.16 -8.69
CA TYR A 99 35.52 6.36 -7.79
C TYR A 99 35.20 7.12 -6.50
N ALA A 100 36.18 7.75 -5.86
CA ALA A 100 35.97 8.56 -4.67
C ALA A 100 35.04 9.76 -4.93
N ALA A 101 35.22 10.45 -6.07
CA ALA A 101 34.36 11.56 -6.47
C ALA A 101 32.92 11.11 -6.74
N CYS A 102 32.73 9.99 -7.44
CA CYS A 102 31.42 9.40 -7.72
C CYS A 102 30.71 8.97 -6.43
N ARG A 103 31.44 8.30 -5.53
CA ARG A 103 30.93 7.89 -4.22
C ARG A 103 30.46 9.09 -3.39
N ALA A 104 31.27 10.16 -3.32
CA ALA A 104 30.91 11.38 -2.61
C ALA A 104 29.68 12.09 -3.23
N LYS A 105 29.55 12.06 -4.56
CA LYS A 105 28.39 12.60 -5.26
C LYS A 105 27.12 11.83 -4.92
N LEU A 106 27.14 10.50 -5.02
CA LEU A 106 26.01 9.64 -4.69
C LEU A 106 25.60 9.77 -3.22
N GLU A 107 26.56 9.84 -2.30
CA GLU A 107 26.27 10.03 -0.89
C GLU A 107 25.53 11.36 -0.62
N ARG A 108 25.92 12.43 -1.32
CA ARG A 108 25.23 13.72 -1.23
C ARG A 108 23.82 13.64 -1.80
N GLU A 109 23.65 13.10 -3.01
CA GLU A 109 22.34 12.95 -3.65
C GLU A 109 21.38 12.09 -2.80
N ILE A 110 21.88 11.04 -2.15
CA ILE A 110 21.08 10.22 -1.22
C ILE A 110 20.62 11.05 -0.02
N LYS A 111 21.49 11.89 0.57
CA LYS A 111 21.13 12.75 1.70
C LYS A 111 20.10 13.81 1.29
N ASP A 112 20.31 14.46 0.14
CA ASP A 112 19.42 15.49 -0.38
C ASP A 112 18.04 14.91 -0.73
N MET A 113 18.00 13.74 -1.38
CA MET A 113 16.73 13.05 -1.67
C MET A 113 15.98 12.64 -0.41
N LYS A 114 16.68 12.16 0.62
CA LYS A 114 16.07 11.83 1.91
C LYS A 114 15.47 13.07 2.59
N ALA A 115 16.21 14.16 2.66
CA ALA A 115 15.73 15.42 3.24
C ALA A 115 14.52 15.97 2.46
N ASN A 116 14.57 15.94 1.12
CA ASN A 116 13.44 16.38 0.30
C ASN A 116 12.19 15.52 0.53
N LYS A 117 12.33 14.20 0.61
CA LYS A 117 11.21 13.30 0.88
C LYS A 117 10.62 13.49 2.28
N GLU A 118 11.46 13.72 3.29
CA GLU A 118 11.00 14.01 4.64
C GLU A 118 10.18 15.31 4.70
N GLU A 119 10.64 16.36 4.02
CA GLU A 119 9.94 17.64 3.93
C GLU A 119 8.61 17.53 3.14
N GLU A 120 8.59 16.78 2.02
CA GLU A 120 7.35 16.49 1.28
C GLU A 120 6.32 15.77 2.16
N VAL A 121 6.76 14.78 2.93
CA VAL A 121 5.89 14.02 3.85
C VAL A 121 5.37 14.93 4.96
N LYS A 122 6.22 15.77 5.55
CA LYS A 122 5.83 16.72 6.60
C LYS A 122 4.76 17.70 6.10
N LYS A 123 4.97 18.32 4.93
CA LYS A 123 3.98 19.22 4.32
C LYS A 123 2.65 18.51 4.03
N ALA A 124 2.71 17.29 3.50
CA ALA A 124 1.51 16.50 3.22
C ALA A 124 0.75 16.14 4.51
N MET A 125 1.45 15.87 5.60
CA MET A 125 0.87 15.60 6.92
C MET A 125 0.16 16.83 7.48
N GLU A 126 0.83 17.98 7.52
CA GLU A 126 0.26 19.25 7.99
C GLU A 126 -0.96 19.68 7.15
N ALA A 127 -0.91 19.49 5.82
CA ALA A 127 -2.04 19.79 4.95
C ALA A 127 -3.27 18.90 5.25
N LYS A 128 -3.05 17.60 5.46
CA LYS A 128 -4.13 16.67 5.84
C LYS A 128 -4.70 17.01 7.21
N GLU A 129 -3.85 17.28 8.21
CA GLU A 129 -4.30 17.65 9.55
C GLU A 129 -5.16 18.91 9.55
N ASN A 130 -4.73 19.95 8.83
CA ASN A 130 -5.50 21.18 8.66
C ASN A 130 -6.85 20.95 7.97
N ASN A 131 -6.90 20.10 6.94
CA ASN A 131 -8.17 19.76 6.26
C ASN A 131 -9.11 18.98 7.18
N TRP A 132 -8.60 17.99 7.90
CA TRP A 132 -9.38 17.23 8.89
C TRP A 132 -9.91 18.12 10.01
N ALA A 133 -9.13 19.09 10.47
CA ALA A 133 -9.58 20.05 11.48
C ALA A 133 -10.73 20.93 10.97
N LYS A 134 -10.65 21.44 9.73
CA LYS A 134 -11.71 22.23 9.09
C LYS A 134 -12.99 21.41 8.88
N GLU A 135 -12.85 20.20 8.36
CA GLU A 135 -13.98 19.29 8.13
C GLU A 135 -14.65 18.91 9.45
N ARG A 136 -13.87 18.52 10.47
CA ARG A 136 -14.38 18.24 11.81
C ARG A 136 -15.14 19.43 12.40
N LYS A 137 -14.63 20.65 12.24
CA LYS A 137 -15.33 21.86 12.70
C LYS A 137 -16.67 22.03 11.99
N THR A 138 -16.68 21.88 10.67
CA THR A 138 -17.89 22.00 9.84
C THR A 138 -18.95 20.98 10.27
N HIS A 139 -18.57 19.71 10.45
CA HIS A 139 -19.49 18.67 10.93
C HIS A 139 -20.02 18.96 12.34
N VAL A 140 -19.21 19.51 13.23
CA VAL A 140 -19.65 19.91 14.58
C VAL A 140 -20.68 21.04 14.50
N ASP A 141 -20.42 22.07 13.66
CA ASP A 141 -21.34 23.19 13.45
C ASP A 141 -22.66 22.73 12.79
N GLU A 142 -22.61 21.78 11.86
CA GLU A 142 -23.82 21.18 11.28
C GLU A 142 -24.62 20.37 12.33
N LEU A 143 -23.93 19.59 13.18
CA LEU A 143 -24.59 18.83 14.25
C LEU A 143 -25.25 19.72 15.29
N THR A 144 -24.67 20.87 15.64
CA THR A 144 -25.29 21.81 16.58
C THR A 144 -26.56 22.42 15.98
N THR A 145 -26.52 22.87 14.72
CA THR A 145 -27.70 23.42 14.04
C THR A 145 -28.82 22.40 13.87
N LEU A 146 -28.50 21.14 13.51
CA LEU A 146 -29.51 20.07 13.41
C LEU A 146 -30.11 19.73 14.77
N ARG A 147 -29.31 19.73 15.84
CA ARG A 147 -29.79 19.51 17.21
C ARG A 147 -30.75 20.62 17.65
N GLU A 148 -30.48 21.88 17.32
CA GLU A 148 -31.40 22.98 17.60
C GLU A 148 -32.72 22.84 16.84
N LYS A 149 -32.66 22.53 15.55
CA LYS A 149 -33.87 22.25 14.75
C LYS A 149 -34.69 21.09 15.33
N ALA A 150 -34.03 20.00 15.76
CA ALA A 150 -34.71 18.87 16.38
C ALA A 150 -35.47 19.29 17.65
N LYS A 151 -34.86 20.11 18.51
CA LYS A 151 -35.54 20.66 19.71
C LYS A 151 -36.76 21.49 19.34
N THR A 152 -36.65 22.39 18.35
CA THR A 152 -37.80 23.20 17.92
C THR A 152 -38.95 22.37 17.36
N LEU A 153 -38.64 21.29 16.62
CA LEU A 153 -39.65 20.37 16.10
C LEU A 153 -40.31 19.55 17.20
N GLU A 154 -39.54 19.14 18.21
CA GLU A 154 -40.05 18.43 19.39
C GLU A 154 -41.05 19.30 20.17
N GLU A 155 -40.73 20.58 20.38
CA GLU A 155 -41.62 21.56 21.00
C GLU A 155 -42.90 21.78 20.17
N GLN A 156 -42.79 21.92 18.85
CA GLN A 156 -43.95 22.04 17.96
C GLN A 156 -44.84 20.80 17.99
N LEU A 157 -44.26 19.59 17.96
CA LEU A 157 -45.00 18.34 18.05
C LEU A 157 -45.74 18.20 19.38
N ALA A 158 -45.14 18.65 20.49
CA ALA A 158 -45.82 18.67 21.79
C ALA A 158 -47.03 19.61 21.80
N SER A 159 -46.92 20.81 21.21
CA SER A 159 -48.05 21.74 21.08
C SER A 159 -49.17 21.17 20.22
N VAL A 160 -48.86 20.68 19.02
CA VAL A 160 -49.84 20.10 18.09
C VAL A 160 -50.53 18.88 18.68
N THR A 161 -49.80 18.07 19.46
CA THR A 161 -50.40 16.92 20.16
C THR A 161 -51.44 17.36 21.18
N LYS A 162 -51.13 18.38 21.97
CA LYS A 162 -52.07 18.95 22.95
C LYS A 162 -53.32 19.53 22.28
N GLU A 163 -53.14 20.35 21.23
CA GLU A 163 -54.25 20.94 20.46
C GLU A 163 -55.16 19.87 19.84
N ARG A 164 -54.57 18.80 19.30
CA ARG A 164 -55.31 17.67 18.74
C ARG A 164 -56.12 16.92 19.81
N ASP A 165 -55.57 16.72 21.00
CA ASP A 165 -56.29 16.05 22.09
C ASP A 165 -57.46 16.92 22.60
N GLU A 166 -57.28 18.25 22.69
CA GLU A 166 -58.36 19.21 23.00
C GLU A 166 -59.46 19.19 21.94
N ALA A 167 -59.10 19.21 20.65
CA ALA A 167 -60.05 19.14 19.54
C ALA A 167 -60.80 17.80 19.50
N ILE A 168 -60.15 16.69 19.85
CA ILE A 168 -60.80 15.37 19.99
C ILE A 168 -61.85 15.41 21.11
N SER A 169 -61.53 16.04 22.24
CA SER A 169 -62.49 16.20 23.35
C SER A 169 -63.70 17.03 22.94
N GLN A 170 -63.48 18.19 22.30
CA GLN A 170 -64.56 19.07 21.81
C GLN A 170 -65.46 18.35 20.80
N ARG A 171 -64.88 17.61 19.86
CA ARG A 171 -65.64 16.80 18.90
C ARG A 171 -66.51 15.77 19.61
N GLY A 172 -65.98 15.11 20.67
CA GLY A 172 -66.73 14.14 21.46
C GLY A 172 -67.93 14.73 22.20
N GLU A 173 -67.83 15.97 22.67
CA GLU A 173 -68.96 16.70 23.27
C GLU A 173 -70.02 17.09 22.23
N LEU A 174 -69.59 17.64 21.09
CA LEU A 174 -70.48 17.99 19.98
C LEU A 174 -71.24 16.78 19.44
N THR A 175 -70.59 15.61 19.32
CA THR A 175 -71.27 14.38 18.91
C THR A 175 -72.42 14.03 19.87
N LYS A 176 -72.21 14.14 21.20
CA LYS A 176 -73.27 13.88 22.17
C LYS A 176 -74.42 14.87 22.06
N GLU A 177 -74.12 16.14 21.79
CA GLU A 177 -75.15 17.18 21.59
C GLU A 177 -75.97 16.92 20.32
N VAL A 178 -75.32 16.52 19.22
CA VAL A 178 -75.99 16.12 17.97
C VAL A 178 -76.91 14.93 18.21
N ASP A 179 -76.46 13.90 18.92
CA ASP A 179 -77.29 12.73 19.26
C ASP A 179 -78.51 13.15 20.11
N ALA A 180 -78.30 14.02 21.10
CA ALA A 180 -79.37 14.54 21.96
C ALA A 180 -80.39 15.41 21.19
N LEU A 181 -79.92 16.26 20.28
CA LEU A 181 -80.79 17.08 19.43
C LEU A 181 -81.55 16.24 18.42
N SER A 182 -80.89 15.26 17.79
CA SER A 182 -81.51 14.33 16.85
C SER A 182 -82.65 13.54 17.52
N ALA A 183 -82.44 13.07 18.75
CA ALA A 183 -83.49 12.40 19.53
C ALA A 183 -84.68 13.34 19.84
N LYS A 184 -84.42 14.62 20.17
CA LYS A 184 -85.49 15.61 20.40
C LYS A 184 -86.27 15.91 19.13
N VAL A 185 -85.61 16.06 17.98
CA VAL A 185 -86.25 16.26 16.69
C VAL A 185 -87.17 15.08 16.37
N GLY A 186 -86.69 13.84 16.50
CA GLY A 186 -87.52 12.65 16.27
C GLY A 186 -88.74 12.56 17.19
N SER A 187 -88.61 12.97 18.47
CA SER A 187 -89.76 13.06 19.38
C SER A 187 -90.76 14.13 18.95
N LEU A 188 -90.28 15.32 18.58
CA LEU A 188 -91.14 16.43 18.14
C LEU A 188 -91.88 16.11 16.83
N GLU A 189 -91.22 15.45 15.90
CA GLU A 189 -91.84 14.98 14.64
C GLU A 189 -92.99 13.99 14.92
N LEU A 190 -92.82 13.10 15.90
CA LEU A 190 -93.84 12.14 16.32
C LEU A 190 -95.03 12.82 17.03
N ASP A 191 -94.76 13.77 17.93
CA ASP A 191 -95.79 14.55 18.62
C ASP A 191 -96.60 15.39 17.62
N LEU A 192 -95.92 16.04 16.67
CA LEU A 192 -96.55 16.82 15.61
C LEU A 192 -97.46 15.94 14.74
N GLY A 193 -96.98 14.77 14.31
CA GLY A 193 -97.77 13.79 13.57
C GLY A 193 -99.04 13.38 14.31
N THR A 194 -98.91 13.06 15.60
CA THR A 194 -100.05 12.71 16.46
C THR A 194 -101.05 13.86 16.58
N GLN A 195 -100.58 15.09 16.75
CA GLN A 195 -101.45 16.28 16.86
C GLN A 195 -102.22 16.56 15.56
N TYR A 196 -101.57 16.40 14.40
CA TYR A 196 -102.24 16.53 13.11
C TYR A 196 -103.29 15.44 12.91
N ASP A 197 -102.96 14.17 13.22
CA ASP A 197 -103.90 13.05 13.10
C ASP A 197 -105.12 13.24 14.02
N ASP A 198 -104.90 13.70 15.25
CA ASP A 198 -105.95 13.98 16.22
C ASP A 198 -106.82 15.17 15.80
N GLY A 199 -106.21 16.27 15.35
CA GLY A 199 -106.91 17.47 14.87
C GLY A 199 -107.71 17.19 13.60
N PHE A 200 -107.15 16.44 12.67
CA PHE A 200 -107.84 15.99 11.46
C PHE A 200 -109.04 15.11 11.80
N ARG A 201 -108.85 14.11 12.67
CA ARG A 201 -109.94 13.23 13.13
C ARG A 201 -111.07 14.01 13.79
N TYR A 202 -110.74 14.96 14.68
CA TYR A 202 -111.73 15.82 15.32
C TYR A 202 -112.52 16.66 14.31
N ALA A 203 -111.87 17.29 13.34
CA ALA A 203 -112.54 18.08 12.30
C ALA A 203 -113.52 17.22 11.47
N VAL A 204 -113.13 16.00 11.11
CA VAL A 204 -114.00 15.04 10.43
C VAL A 204 -115.21 14.66 11.29
N GLU A 205 -115.01 14.44 12.59
CA GLU A 205 -116.11 14.17 13.54
C GLU A 205 -117.09 15.35 13.65
N GLN A 206 -116.58 16.59 13.76
CA GLN A 206 -117.43 17.78 13.78
C GLN A 206 -118.26 17.92 12.49
N MET A 207 -117.66 17.62 11.33
CA MET A 207 -118.36 17.68 10.05
C MET A 207 -119.51 16.66 9.96
N LYS A 208 -119.33 15.45 10.51
CA LYS A 208 -120.38 14.42 10.60
C LYS A 208 -121.57 14.86 11.46
N VAL A 209 -121.36 15.69 12.48
CA VAL A 209 -122.45 16.20 13.33
C VAL A 209 -123.37 17.13 12.54
N ILE A 210 -122.80 18.00 11.69
CA ILE A 210 -123.57 18.94 10.88
C ILE A 210 -124.19 18.24 9.66
N PHE A 211 -123.50 17.24 9.10
CA PHE A 211 -123.92 16.50 7.91
C PHE A 211 -123.88 14.98 8.13
N PRO A 212 -124.92 14.38 8.74
CA PRO A 212 -124.93 12.96 9.11
C PRO A 212 -124.93 12.00 7.91
N GLU A 213 -125.39 12.46 6.74
CA GLU A 213 -125.50 11.66 5.51
C GLU A 213 -124.25 11.73 4.62
N VAL A 214 -123.19 12.45 5.06
CA VAL A 214 -121.95 12.55 4.30
C VAL A 214 -121.15 11.25 4.44
N GLU A 215 -121.16 10.48 3.37
CA GLU A 215 -120.46 9.21 3.23
C GLU A 215 -118.95 9.48 3.00
N PRO A 216 -118.03 8.89 3.80
CA PRO A 216 -116.59 9.16 3.71
C PRO A 216 -116.02 9.00 2.29
N ALA A 217 -116.53 8.02 1.54
CA ALA A 217 -116.12 7.75 0.17
C ALA A 217 -116.41 8.89 -0.83
N LYS A 218 -117.34 9.81 -0.52
CA LYS A 218 -117.68 10.96 -1.37
C LYS A 218 -116.88 12.22 -1.05
N LEU A 219 -116.20 12.27 0.12
CA LEU A 219 -115.32 13.37 0.49
C LEU A 219 -113.98 13.29 -0.24
N ASP A 220 -113.47 12.07 -0.44
CA ASP A 220 -112.27 11.82 -1.27
C ASP A 220 -112.48 12.27 -2.73
N GLU A 221 -113.73 12.26 -3.23
CA GLU A 221 -114.08 12.78 -4.56
C GLU A 221 -114.13 14.32 -4.63
N LEU A 222 -114.37 15.02 -3.50
CA LEU A 222 -114.48 16.49 -3.48
C LEU A 222 -113.12 17.20 -3.53
N ASP A 223 -112.09 16.62 -2.91
CA ASP A 223 -110.72 17.16 -2.87
C ASP A 223 -110.02 17.03 -4.22
N ALA A 224 -110.25 15.93 -4.93
CA ALA A 224 -109.67 15.68 -6.26
C ALA A 224 -110.14 16.68 -7.35
N LEU A 225 -111.23 17.42 -7.12
CA LEU A 225 -111.87 18.31 -8.10
C LEU A 225 -111.72 19.80 -7.79
N ASN A 226 -111.08 20.19 -6.68
CA ASN A 226 -110.97 21.59 -6.26
C ASN A 226 -109.55 21.94 -5.79
N GLN A 227 -109.12 23.18 -6.03
CA GLN A 227 -107.88 23.73 -5.47
C GLN A 227 -108.18 24.89 -4.54
N ILE A 228 -107.31 25.12 -3.55
CA ILE A 228 -107.38 26.28 -2.66
C ILE A 228 -106.50 27.39 -3.25
N VAL A 229 -107.12 28.48 -3.69
CA VAL A 229 -106.42 29.71 -4.15
C VAL A 229 -106.84 30.85 -3.23
N ASP A 230 -105.86 31.49 -2.58
CA ASP A 230 -106.07 32.61 -1.64
C ASP A 230 -107.15 32.33 -0.57
N GLY A 231 -107.20 31.10 -0.07
CA GLY A 231 -108.14 30.70 0.99
C GLY A 231 -109.58 30.45 0.54
N LYS A 232 -109.87 30.42 -0.77
CA LYS A 232 -111.18 30.01 -1.32
C LYS A 232 -111.07 28.71 -2.13
N LEU A 233 -112.05 27.83 -1.97
CA LEU A 233 -112.19 26.65 -2.83
C LEU A 233 -112.67 27.08 -4.22
N VAL A 234 -111.92 26.67 -5.25
CA VAL A 234 -112.24 26.90 -6.66
C VAL A 234 -112.13 25.56 -7.39
N PRO A 235 -113.01 25.27 -8.37
CA PRO A 235 -112.86 24.07 -9.20
C PRO A 235 -111.45 23.98 -9.78
N TYR A 236 -110.85 22.80 -9.66
CA TYR A 236 -109.53 22.51 -10.20
C TYR A 236 -109.60 22.72 -11.71
N THR A 237 -108.94 23.78 -12.18
CA THR A 237 -108.74 24.01 -13.59
C THR A 237 -107.44 23.31 -13.94
N LEU A 238 -107.52 22.24 -14.76
CA LEU A 238 -106.32 21.66 -15.35
C LEU A 238 -105.54 22.82 -16.00
N PRO A 239 -104.27 23.06 -15.62
CA PRO A 239 -103.43 24.02 -16.33
C PRO A 239 -103.35 23.57 -17.79
N GLY A 240 -104.04 24.29 -18.66
CA GLY A 240 -104.15 23.91 -20.07
C GLY A 240 -102.81 24.00 -20.77
N TYR A 241 -102.64 23.11 -21.74
CA TYR A 241 -101.88 23.36 -22.97
C TYR A 241 -102.03 24.83 -23.42
N THR A 242 -101.00 25.64 -23.14
CA THR A 242 -100.19 26.46 -24.06
C THR A 242 -98.99 26.99 -23.29
#